data_AF-A0A165KJ92-F1
#
_entry.id   AF-A0A165KJ92-F1
#
_cell.length_a   1.000
_cell.length_b   1.000
_cell.length_c   1.000
_cell.angle_alpha   90.00
_cell.angle_beta   90.00
_cell.angle_gamma   90.00
#
_symmetry.space_group_name_H-M   'P 1'
#
loop_
_entity.id
_entity.type
_entity.pdbx_description
1 polymer ?
#
loop_
_entity_poly.entity_id
_entity_poly.type
_entity_poly.pdbx_seq_one_letter_code
_entity_poly.pdbx_strand_id
1 'polypeptide(L)'
;INLLTDPGTWEPIGQERASLDSIDFHSEEDPYMDRIDFYKKKTGLNEAVQTGVAQINGIQIAMGVMEFDFMGGSMGSIVGEKITCLIEYATNQSLPIIIVCASGGARMQEGSLSLMQMAKISSSLYNYQLKKKLFYISILASPTTGGVTASFGMLGDIIIAEPNAYIAFA
;
A
#
# COMPACT_ATOMS: atom_id res chain seq x y z
N ILE A 1 6.48 1.57 -10.93
CA ILE A 1 7.31 0.33 -10.91
C ILE A 1 8.45 0.45 -11.92
N ASN A 2 8.19 0.36 -13.24
CA ASN A 2 9.23 0.34 -14.29
C ASN A 2 10.24 1.50 -14.26
N LEU A 3 9.86 2.68 -13.74
CA LEU A 3 10.76 3.82 -13.60
C LEU A 3 11.83 3.60 -12.51
N LEU A 4 11.49 2.87 -11.45
CA LEU A 4 12.34 2.69 -10.27
C LEU A 4 13.18 1.42 -10.33
N THR A 5 12.73 0.40 -11.07
CA THR A 5 13.29 -0.95 -11.03
C THR A 5 14.04 -1.31 -12.30
N ASP A 6 15.04 -2.18 -12.18
CA ASP A 6 15.79 -2.74 -13.29
C ASP A 6 14.84 -3.49 -14.25
N PRO A 7 14.98 -3.34 -15.58
CA PRO A 7 14.08 -3.96 -16.56
C PRO A 7 13.97 -5.48 -16.40
N GLY A 8 12.74 -5.99 -16.38
CA GLY A 8 12.46 -7.43 -16.33
C GLY A 8 12.64 -8.10 -14.96
N THR A 9 12.91 -7.33 -13.89
CA THR A 9 13.15 -7.89 -12.54
C THR A 9 11.92 -7.89 -11.64
N TRP A 10 10.80 -7.28 -12.06
CA TRP A 10 9.59 -7.19 -11.25
C TRP A 10 8.89 -8.54 -11.12
N GLU A 11 8.81 -9.04 -9.89
CA GLU A 11 8.11 -10.26 -9.52
C GLU A 11 6.98 -9.92 -8.52
N PRO A 12 5.72 -9.87 -8.97
CA PRO A 12 4.58 -9.51 -8.14
C PRO A 12 4.25 -10.61 -7.09
N ILE A 13 3.84 -10.17 -5.89
CA ILE A 13 3.48 -11.04 -4.75
C ILE A 13 2.03 -10.74 -4.31
N GLY A 14 1.26 -11.78 -4.00
CA GLY A 14 -0.08 -11.68 -3.40
C GLY A 14 -1.13 -11.11 -4.36
N GLN A 15 -1.10 -11.53 -5.63
CA GLN A 15 -2.04 -11.07 -6.65
C GLN A 15 -3.44 -11.64 -6.48
N GLU A 16 -3.54 -12.83 -5.89
CA GLU A 16 -4.77 -13.61 -5.71
C GLU A 16 -5.73 -13.06 -4.65
N ARG A 17 -5.29 -12.06 -3.87
CA ARG A 17 -6.12 -11.47 -2.80
C ARG A 17 -7.11 -10.47 -3.36
N ALA A 18 -8.38 -10.62 -2.99
CA ALA A 18 -9.47 -9.78 -3.46
C ALA A 18 -10.35 -9.30 -2.29
N SER A 19 -10.92 -8.11 -2.45
CA SER A 19 -11.77 -7.47 -1.45
C SER A 19 -13.11 -8.21 -1.32
N LEU A 20 -13.63 -8.25 -0.10
CA LEU A 20 -14.94 -8.80 0.26
C LEU A 20 -15.74 -7.73 0.98
N ASP A 21 -17.05 -7.67 0.74
CA ASP A 21 -17.95 -6.84 1.53
C ASP A 21 -18.18 -7.50 2.91
N SER A 22 -17.36 -7.11 3.89
CA SER A 22 -17.33 -7.75 5.20
C SER A 22 -18.31 -7.14 6.20
N ILE A 23 -18.91 -6.00 5.86
CA ILE A 23 -19.83 -5.26 6.76
C ILE A 23 -21.20 -5.04 6.14
N ASP A 24 -21.49 -5.70 5.01
CA ASP A 24 -22.70 -5.50 4.20
C ASP A 24 -22.96 -3.99 3.98
N PHE A 25 -21.99 -3.30 3.39
CA PHE A 25 -22.04 -1.85 3.26
C PHE A 25 -23.20 -1.42 2.35
N HIS A 26 -24.23 -0.82 2.96
CA HIS A 26 -25.37 -0.27 2.24
C HIS A 26 -25.12 1.17 1.80
N SER A 27 -25.09 1.40 0.49
CA SER A 27 -25.11 2.73 -0.12
C SER A 27 -26.38 2.96 -0.92
N GLU A 28 -26.87 4.21 -0.95
CA GLU A 28 -28.00 4.61 -1.77
C GLU A 28 -27.69 4.64 -3.28
N GLU A 29 -26.41 4.76 -3.64
CA GLU A 29 -25.93 4.81 -5.03
C GLU A 29 -25.56 3.41 -5.56
N ASP A 30 -24.30 2.99 -5.36
CA ASP A 30 -23.74 1.76 -5.94
C ASP A 30 -23.15 0.83 -4.87
N PRO A 31 -23.56 -0.45 -4.82
CA PRO A 31 -23.01 -1.45 -3.91
C PRO A 31 -21.48 -1.45 -3.89
N TYR A 32 -20.88 -1.71 -2.72
CA TYR A 32 -19.43 -1.68 -2.57
C TYR A 32 -18.71 -2.61 -3.56
N MET A 33 -19.24 -3.82 -3.76
CA MET A 33 -18.65 -4.78 -4.70
C MET A 33 -18.71 -4.32 -6.16
N ASP A 34 -19.78 -3.62 -6.56
CA ASP A 34 -19.90 -3.08 -7.91
C ASP A 34 -18.85 -1.99 -8.17
N ARG A 35 -18.57 -1.16 -7.15
CA ARG A 35 -17.48 -0.18 -7.19
C ARG A 35 -16.12 -0.87 -7.33
N ILE A 36 -15.86 -1.93 -6.55
CA ILE A 36 -14.63 -2.70 -6.66
C ILE A 36 -14.45 -3.27 -8.07
N ASP A 37 -15.49 -3.87 -8.64
CA ASP A 37 -15.43 -4.46 -9.98
C ASP A 37 -15.28 -3.41 -11.08
N PHE A 38 -15.89 -2.24 -10.92
CA PHE A 38 -15.66 -1.10 -11.80
C PHE A 38 -14.18 -0.69 -11.81
N TYR A 39 -13.57 -0.48 -10.64
CA TYR A 39 -12.17 -0.05 -10.55
C TYR A 39 -11.19 -1.14 -11.01
N LYS A 40 -11.48 -2.42 -10.75
CA LYS A 40 -10.70 -3.53 -11.32
C LYS A 40 -10.67 -3.49 -12.84
N LYS A 41 -11.83 -3.25 -13.49
CA LYS A 41 -11.92 -3.11 -14.95
C LYS A 41 -11.20 -1.85 -15.45
N LYS A 42 -11.30 -0.74 -14.71
CA LYS A 42 -10.68 0.54 -15.07
C LYS A 42 -9.15 0.47 -15.02
N THR A 43 -8.58 -0.10 -13.96
CA THR A 43 -7.13 -0.08 -13.72
C THR A 43 -6.42 -1.35 -14.16
N GLY A 44 -7.16 -2.45 -14.34
CA GLY A 44 -6.58 -3.78 -14.55
C GLY A 44 -5.94 -4.38 -13.28
N LEU A 45 -6.15 -3.76 -12.11
CA LEU A 45 -5.58 -4.21 -10.84
C LEU A 45 -6.66 -4.79 -9.93
N ASN A 46 -6.28 -5.74 -9.08
CA ASN A 46 -7.18 -6.32 -8.08
C ASN A 46 -7.44 -5.39 -6.87
N GLU A 47 -6.56 -4.42 -6.64
CA GLU A 47 -6.67 -3.47 -5.51
C GLU A 47 -5.81 -2.21 -5.72
N ALA A 48 -5.97 -1.25 -4.81
CA ALA A 48 -5.24 0.03 -4.71
C ALA A 48 -3.76 -0.08 -4.30
N VAL A 49 -3.16 -1.27 -4.34
CA VAL A 49 -1.72 -1.44 -4.14
C VAL A 49 -1.19 -2.63 -4.92
N GLN A 50 -0.05 -2.45 -5.56
CA GLN A 50 0.77 -3.50 -6.16
C GLN A 50 1.96 -3.77 -5.24
N THR A 51 2.24 -5.04 -4.99
CA THR A 51 3.33 -5.48 -4.10
C THR A 51 4.15 -6.55 -4.81
N GLY A 52 5.46 -6.54 -4.61
CA GLY A 52 6.37 -7.48 -5.25
C GLY A 52 7.82 -7.29 -4.84
N VAL A 53 8.71 -8.03 -5.48
CA VAL A 53 10.15 -7.81 -5.40
C VAL A 53 10.68 -7.36 -6.75
N ALA A 54 11.79 -6.64 -6.73
CA ALA A 54 12.51 -6.22 -7.92
C ALA A 54 13.98 -5.97 -7.58
N GLN A 55 14.75 -5.53 -8.57
CA GLN A 55 16.11 -5.03 -8.35
C GLN A 55 16.19 -3.54 -8.68
N ILE A 56 17.06 -2.82 -7.98
CA ILE A 56 17.47 -1.44 -8.31
C ILE A 56 18.99 -1.43 -8.35
N ASN A 57 19.58 -1.23 -9.53
CA ASN A 57 21.03 -1.35 -9.73
C ASN A 57 21.59 -2.69 -9.21
N GLY A 58 20.87 -3.79 -9.43
CA GLY A 58 21.23 -5.13 -8.97
C GLY A 58 20.96 -5.43 -7.49
N ILE A 59 20.47 -4.46 -6.71
CA ILE A 59 20.11 -4.67 -5.30
C ILE A 59 18.67 -5.16 -5.23
N GLN A 60 18.46 -6.37 -4.70
CA GLN A 60 17.12 -6.91 -4.51
C GLN A 60 16.37 -6.15 -3.42
N ILE A 61 15.15 -5.72 -3.73
CA ILE A 61 14.29 -4.92 -2.85
C ILE A 61 12.87 -5.48 -2.86
N ALA A 62 12.14 -5.26 -1.77
CA ALA A 62 10.70 -5.42 -1.72
C ALA A 62 10.04 -4.07 -1.98
N MET A 63 9.01 -4.03 -2.83
CA MET A 63 8.37 -2.78 -3.23
C MET A 63 6.84 -2.85 -3.20
N GLY A 64 6.25 -1.78 -2.66
CA GLY A 64 4.82 -1.49 -2.73
C GLY A 64 4.57 -0.21 -3.52
N VAL A 65 3.60 -0.20 -4.43
CA VAL A 65 3.19 0.99 -5.16
C VAL A 65 1.67 1.09 -5.08
N MET A 66 1.18 2.15 -4.44
CA MET A 66 -0.25 2.42 -4.35
C MET A 66 -0.80 2.94 -5.69
N GLU A 67 -2.05 2.60 -5.98
CA GLU A 67 -2.75 3.04 -7.20
C GLU A 67 -3.89 3.99 -6.82
N PHE A 68 -3.69 5.29 -7.05
CA PHE A 68 -4.69 6.30 -6.69
C PHE A 68 -5.95 6.19 -7.56
N ASP A 69 -5.83 5.74 -8.82
CA ASP A 69 -6.99 5.56 -9.69
C ASP A 69 -7.97 4.49 -9.18
N PHE A 70 -7.51 3.58 -8.31
CA PHE A 70 -8.33 2.57 -7.66
C PHE A 70 -8.92 3.15 -6.37
N MET A 71 -10.18 3.59 -6.41
CA MET A 71 -10.90 4.12 -5.24
C MET A 71 -10.10 5.19 -4.46
N GLY A 72 -9.40 6.09 -5.16
CA GLY A 72 -8.60 7.15 -4.54
C GLY A 72 -7.39 6.62 -3.76
N GLY A 73 -6.88 5.43 -4.10
CA GLY A 73 -5.80 4.79 -3.35
C GLY A 73 -6.20 4.46 -1.91
N SER A 74 -7.49 4.38 -1.61
CA SER A 74 -7.96 4.26 -0.23
C SER A 74 -7.48 2.96 0.40
N MET A 75 -6.99 3.03 1.64
CA MET A 75 -6.51 1.85 2.37
C MET A 75 -7.68 1.09 2.97
N GLY A 76 -8.04 -0.04 2.36
CA GLY A 76 -8.93 -1.07 2.92
C GLY A 76 -8.16 -2.30 3.41
N SER A 77 -8.86 -3.36 3.79
CA SER A 77 -8.31 -4.57 4.42
C SER A 77 -7.32 -5.30 3.50
N ILE A 78 -7.59 -5.35 2.19
CA ILE A 78 -6.67 -5.99 1.24
C ILE A 78 -5.41 -5.16 1.02
N VAL A 79 -5.52 -3.83 0.99
CA VAL A 79 -4.32 -2.96 0.93
C VAL A 79 -3.46 -3.21 2.16
N GLY A 80 -4.07 -3.23 3.35
CA GLY A 80 -3.37 -3.52 4.59
C GLY A 80 -2.72 -4.90 4.63
N GLU A 81 -3.45 -5.95 4.24
CA GLU A 81 -2.92 -7.31 4.12
C GLU A 81 -1.75 -7.41 3.14
N LYS A 82 -1.87 -6.85 1.94
CA LYS A 82 -0.79 -6.91 0.93
C LYS A 82 0.48 -6.24 1.41
N ILE A 83 0.37 -5.07 2.03
CA ILE A 83 1.52 -4.35 2.59
C ILE A 83 2.12 -5.12 3.77
N THR A 84 1.29 -5.64 4.69
CA THR A 84 1.77 -6.46 5.81
C THR A 84 2.52 -7.69 5.31
N CYS A 85 1.98 -8.43 4.35
CA CYS A 85 2.65 -9.59 3.78
C CYS A 85 3.95 -9.23 3.04
N LEU A 86 3.99 -8.08 2.35
CA LEU A 86 5.24 -7.57 1.76
C LEU A 86 6.30 -7.33 2.83
N ILE A 87 5.93 -6.70 3.95
CA ILE A 87 6.83 -6.45 5.08
C ILE A 87 7.32 -7.75 5.71
N GLU A 88 6.43 -8.73 5.92
CA GLU A 88 6.79 -10.04 6.46
C GLU A 88 7.69 -10.83 5.51
N TYR A 89 7.40 -10.79 4.21
CA TYR A 89 8.26 -11.38 3.18
C TYR A 89 9.65 -10.74 3.21
N ALA A 90 9.72 -9.41 3.17
CA ALA A 90 10.97 -8.66 3.24
C ALA A 90 11.72 -8.91 4.55
N THR A 91 11.01 -9.08 5.67
CA THR A 91 11.58 -9.48 6.96
C THR A 91 12.28 -10.83 6.88
N ASN A 92 11.62 -11.82 6.27
CA ASN A 92 12.15 -13.18 6.16
C ASN A 92 13.35 -13.24 5.20
N GLN A 93 13.29 -12.49 4.10
CA GLN A 93 14.34 -12.43 3.09
C GLN A 93 15.42 -11.39 3.41
N SER A 94 15.28 -10.63 4.50
CA SER A 94 16.18 -9.53 4.88
C SER A 94 16.37 -8.48 3.78
N LEU A 95 15.29 -8.14 3.08
CA LEU A 95 15.29 -7.18 1.98
C LEU A 95 14.93 -5.77 2.49
N PRO A 96 15.54 -4.70 1.93
CA PRO A 96 15.05 -3.34 2.12
C PRO A 96 13.66 -3.18 1.48
N ILE A 97 12.84 -2.29 2.03
CA ILE A 97 11.48 -1.99 1.56
C ILE A 97 11.42 -0.59 0.98
N ILE A 98 10.74 -0.43 -0.16
CA ILE A 98 10.35 0.88 -0.69
C ILE A 98 8.83 0.89 -0.92
N ILE A 99 8.09 1.82 -0.31
CA ILE A 99 6.66 1.98 -0.56
C ILE A 99 6.38 3.36 -1.14
N VAL A 100 5.80 3.39 -2.34
CA VAL A 100 5.25 4.61 -2.95
C VAL A 100 3.80 4.76 -2.50
N CYS A 101 3.55 5.78 -1.70
CA CYS A 101 2.26 6.11 -1.12
C CYS A 101 1.53 7.10 -2.03
N ALA A 102 0.28 6.78 -2.34
CA ALA A 102 -0.67 7.65 -3.03
C ALA A 102 -2.08 7.25 -2.56
N SER A 103 -2.70 8.08 -1.73
CA SER A 103 -3.97 7.76 -1.07
C SER A 103 -4.73 9.00 -0.64
N GLY A 104 -6.06 8.94 -0.76
CA GLY A 104 -7.01 9.86 -0.16
C GLY A 104 -7.40 9.52 1.28
N GLY A 105 -6.88 8.43 1.86
CA GLY A 105 -7.15 8.04 3.25
C GLY A 105 -7.65 6.60 3.42
N ALA A 106 -8.42 6.36 4.48
CA ALA A 106 -8.97 5.04 4.81
C ALA A 106 -10.21 4.72 3.95
N ARG A 107 -10.42 3.44 3.63
CA ARG A 107 -11.60 3.01 2.86
C ARG A 107 -12.84 2.95 3.74
N MET A 108 -13.68 3.99 3.65
CA MET A 108 -14.87 4.13 4.49
C MET A 108 -15.86 2.95 4.37
N GLN A 109 -15.91 2.32 3.20
CA GLN A 109 -16.78 1.16 2.92
C GLN A 109 -16.46 -0.07 3.78
N GLU A 110 -15.28 -0.12 4.41
CA GLU A 110 -14.92 -1.19 5.35
C GLU A 110 -14.85 -0.70 6.81
N GLY A 111 -15.23 0.56 7.06
CA GLY A 111 -15.36 1.12 8.41
C GLY A 111 -14.10 0.97 9.28
N SER A 112 -14.28 0.39 10.48
CA SER A 112 -13.20 0.19 11.44
C SER A 112 -12.12 -0.78 10.95
N LEU A 113 -12.43 -1.68 10.00
CA LEU A 113 -11.44 -2.59 9.43
C LEU A 113 -10.34 -1.80 8.70
N SER A 114 -10.72 -0.76 7.95
CA SER A 114 -9.77 0.14 7.29
C SER A 114 -8.90 0.90 8.29
N LEU A 115 -9.49 1.36 9.41
CA LEU A 115 -8.73 2.04 10.46
C LEU A 115 -7.69 1.09 11.09
N MET A 116 -8.06 -0.15 11.36
CA MET A 116 -7.17 -1.14 11.97
C MET A 116 -5.98 -1.52 11.08
N GLN A 117 -6.06 -1.31 9.76
CA GLN A 117 -4.91 -1.52 8.89
C GLN A 117 -3.74 -0.60 9.23
N MET A 118 -4.00 0.61 9.75
CA MET A 118 -2.93 1.49 10.25
C MET A 118 -2.12 0.80 11.34
N ALA A 119 -2.79 0.23 12.33
CA ALA A 119 -2.15 -0.45 13.45
C ALA A 119 -1.43 -1.73 12.99
N LYS A 120 -2.08 -2.51 12.11
CA LYS A 120 -1.52 -3.75 11.57
C LYS A 120 -0.20 -3.52 10.84
N ILE A 121 -0.18 -2.61 9.87
CA ILE A 121 1.03 -2.31 9.09
C ILE A 121 2.12 -1.74 9.99
N SER A 122 1.75 -0.81 10.88
CA SER A 122 2.71 -0.18 11.80
C SER A 122 3.34 -1.20 12.76
N SER A 123 2.60 -2.20 13.22
CA SER A 123 3.12 -3.29 14.05
C SER A 123 4.11 -4.18 13.30
N SER A 124 3.81 -4.52 12.05
CA SER A 124 4.75 -5.26 11.18
C SER A 124 6.02 -4.46 10.91
N LEU A 125 5.90 -3.16 10.60
CA LEU A 125 7.06 -2.27 10.41
C LEU A 125 7.91 -2.14 11.66
N TYR A 126 7.28 -2.02 12.84
CA TYR A 126 8.00 -1.97 14.12
C TYR A 126 8.92 -3.19 14.30
N ASN A 127 8.41 -4.40 14.00
CA ASN A 127 9.22 -5.61 14.07
C ASN A 127 10.34 -5.61 13.00
N TYR A 128 10.04 -5.18 11.78
CA TYR A 128 10.99 -5.08 10.67
C TYR A 128 12.17 -4.13 10.99
N GLN A 129 11.90 -2.93 11.47
CA GLN A 129 12.93 -1.95 11.79
C GLN A 129 13.67 -2.28 13.09
N LEU A 130 12.97 -2.56 14.20
CA LEU A 130 13.65 -2.64 15.50
C LEU A 130 14.24 -4.02 15.80
N LYS A 131 13.55 -5.10 15.43
CA LYS A 131 14.06 -6.45 15.72
C LYS A 131 15.04 -6.93 14.66
N LYS A 132 14.85 -6.52 13.41
CA LYS A 132 15.65 -6.99 12.28
C LYS A 132 16.60 -5.94 11.72
N LYS A 133 16.44 -4.65 12.09
CA LYS A 133 17.31 -3.55 11.68
C LYS A 133 17.39 -3.41 10.16
N LEU A 134 16.26 -3.66 9.50
CA LEU A 134 16.12 -3.55 8.05
C LEU A 134 15.61 -2.17 7.66
N PHE A 135 15.87 -1.78 6.42
CA PHE A 135 15.75 -0.40 5.95
C PHE A 135 14.48 -0.16 5.13
N TYR A 136 13.69 0.83 5.52
CA TYR A 136 12.43 1.20 4.90
C TYR A 136 12.46 2.64 4.37
N ILE A 137 12.18 2.81 3.06
CA ILE A 137 11.93 4.11 2.44
C ILE A 137 10.44 4.26 2.14
N SER A 138 9.85 5.37 2.59
CA SER A 138 8.55 5.82 2.12
C SER A 138 8.70 6.93 1.09
N ILE A 139 8.01 6.80 -0.04
CA ILE A 139 7.93 7.83 -1.09
C ILE A 139 6.51 8.36 -1.11
N LEU A 140 6.32 9.62 -0.75
CA LEU A 140 5.05 10.31 -0.68
C LEU A 140 4.75 10.99 -2.02
N ALA A 141 3.93 10.35 -2.83
CA ALA A 141 3.39 10.92 -4.06
C ALA A 141 2.10 11.71 -3.79
N SER A 142 1.65 12.47 -4.79
CA SER A 142 0.45 13.31 -4.66
C SER A 142 -0.83 12.57 -5.08
N PRO A 143 -1.90 12.56 -4.26
CA PRO A 143 -1.95 12.96 -2.85
C PRO A 143 -1.56 11.81 -1.90
N THR A 144 -1.06 12.14 -0.71
CA THR A 144 -0.95 11.19 0.41
C THR A 144 -1.63 11.80 1.63
N THR A 145 -2.83 11.32 1.97
CA THR A 145 -3.63 11.89 3.06
C THR A 145 -4.13 10.87 4.09
N GLY A 146 -4.63 11.38 5.22
CA GLY A 146 -5.41 10.62 6.20
C GLY A 146 -4.63 9.47 6.83
N GLY A 147 -5.25 8.28 6.84
CA GLY A 147 -4.73 7.10 7.52
C GLY A 147 -3.39 6.61 6.99
N VAL A 148 -3.08 6.81 5.69
CA VAL A 148 -1.78 6.41 5.12
C VAL A 148 -0.67 7.33 5.64
N THR A 149 -0.89 8.64 5.62
CA THR A 149 0.03 9.64 6.17
C THR A 149 0.22 9.46 7.68
N ALA A 150 -0.83 9.12 8.43
CA ALA A 150 -0.76 8.87 9.86
C ALA A 150 -0.28 7.45 10.24
N SER A 151 0.20 6.65 9.28
CA SER A 151 0.75 5.33 9.53
C SER A 151 2.00 5.09 8.68
N PHE A 152 2.03 4.03 7.87
CA PHE A 152 3.24 3.58 7.17
C PHE A 152 3.85 4.62 6.23
N GLY A 153 3.09 5.59 5.74
CA GLY A 153 3.65 6.69 4.94
C GLY A 153 4.67 7.56 5.70
N MET A 154 4.55 7.67 7.03
CA MET A 154 5.42 8.52 7.84
C MET A 154 6.31 7.73 8.82
N LEU A 155 6.41 6.41 8.63
CA LEU A 155 7.24 5.50 9.46
C LEU A 155 8.53 5.04 8.74
N GLY A 156 8.84 5.63 7.58
CA GLY A 156 10.09 5.36 6.86
C GLY A 156 11.33 5.79 7.66
N ASP A 157 12.43 5.03 7.54
CA ASP A 157 13.75 5.50 7.97
C ASP A 157 14.18 6.72 7.15
N ILE A 158 13.80 6.73 5.86
CA ILE A 158 13.84 7.90 5.00
C ILE A 158 12.46 8.12 4.39
N ILE A 159 12.00 9.37 4.41
CA ILE A 159 10.74 9.80 3.80
C ILE A 159 11.10 10.78 2.69
N ILE A 160 10.70 10.46 1.46
CA ILE A 160 10.93 11.27 0.26
C ILE A 160 9.57 11.76 -0.21
N ALA A 161 9.43 13.05 -0.52
CA ALA A 161 8.20 13.59 -1.11
C ALA A 161 8.47 14.05 -2.55
N GLU A 162 7.51 13.80 -3.44
CA GLU A 162 7.57 14.38 -4.78
C GLU A 162 7.36 15.91 -4.72
N PRO A 163 7.95 16.68 -5.66
CA PRO A 163 7.72 18.13 -5.73
C PRO A 163 6.23 18.47 -5.80
N ASN A 164 5.78 19.40 -4.95
CA ASN A 164 4.39 19.84 -4.84
C ASN A 164 3.39 18.73 -4.45
N ALA A 165 3.84 17.61 -3.87
CA ALA A 165 2.93 16.58 -3.40
C ALA A 165 2.03 17.10 -2.25
N TYR A 166 0.73 16.83 -2.37
CA TYR A 166 -0.23 17.16 -1.31
C TYR A 166 -0.18 16.09 -0.22
N ILE A 167 0.43 16.43 0.91
CA ILE A 167 0.63 15.51 2.04
C ILE A 167 0.00 16.13 3.28
N ALA A 168 -1.02 15.47 3.83
CA ALA A 168 -1.75 15.98 4.99
C ALA A 168 -2.34 14.84 5.84
N PHE A 169 -2.65 15.13 7.10
CA PHE A 169 -3.56 14.25 7.84
C PHE A 169 -5.01 14.61 7.54
N ALA A 170 -5.36 15.89 7.68
CA ALA A 170 -6.64 16.51 7.37
C ALA A 170 -6.41 17.94 6.88
#